data_AF-A0A812LX07-F1
#
_entry.id   AF-A0A812LX07-F1
#
_cell.length_a   1.000
_cell.length_b   1.000
_cell.length_c   1.000
_cell.angle_alpha   90.00
_cell.angle_beta   90.00
_cell.angle_gamma   90.00
#
_symmetry.space_group_name_H-M   'P 1'
#
loop_
_entity.id
_entity.type
_entity.pdbx_description
1 polymer ?
#
loop_
_entity_poly.entity_id
_entity_poly.type
_entity_poly.pdbx_seq_one_letter_code
_entity_poly.pdbx_strand_id
1 'polypeptide(L)'
;MDSALATLIFLFDLFVYGHYYVHYDLFERNNQKKFLSSQPTKRIFLTHVFSGMFELSVGYLAVLMTNSGSHSLSYVCTASALLFHIPTGLAMAPHAWGIKCLTVPGYVGVGLLRASVALRVFLQDPLVFEQSWILLHMGVLVRFVSCYVVPFTSKGGRYGDLSISPVYHTMSVAIASAVTVALVFPPWYNVLFLGAYAWFKMAYDNVPAVKKMIDSER
;
A
#
# COMPACT_ATOMS: atom_id res chain seq x y z
N MET A 1 -14.62 10.14 -11.84
CA MET A 1 -13.39 9.90 -12.62
C MET A 1 -13.76 9.56 -14.05
N ASP A 2 -12.94 9.99 -15.02
CA ASP A 2 -13.13 9.62 -16.43
C ASP A 2 -12.84 8.13 -16.68
N SER A 3 -13.69 7.46 -17.47
CA SER A 3 -13.59 6.01 -17.72
C SER A 3 -12.31 5.62 -18.47
N ALA A 4 -11.79 6.48 -19.36
CA ALA A 4 -10.55 6.20 -20.06
C ALA A 4 -9.36 6.29 -19.10
N LEU A 5 -9.35 7.29 -18.22
CA LEU A 5 -8.35 7.39 -17.15
C LEU A 5 -8.39 6.15 -16.22
N ALA A 6 -9.58 5.73 -15.79
CA ALA A 6 -9.76 4.55 -14.95
C ALA A 6 -9.23 3.28 -15.64
N THR A 7 -9.49 3.14 -16.94
CA THR A 7 -8.99 2.03 -17.75
C THR A 7 -7.46 2.03 -17.85
N LEU A 8 -6.86 3.20 -18.08
CA LEU A 8 -5.39 3.33 -18.14
C LEU A 8 -4.74 2.97 -16.81
N ILE A 9 -5.31 3.43 -15.69
CA ILE A 9 -4.83 3.10 -14.35
C ILE A 9 -4.93 1.59 -14.12
N PHE A 10 -6.08 0.98 -14.44
CA PHE A 10 -6.27 -0.47 -14.26
C PHE A 10 -5.31 -1.30 -15.13
N LEU A 11 -5.09 -0.92 -16.39
CA LEU A 11 -4.11 -1.57 -17.26
C LEU A 11 -2.67 -1.42 -16.73
N PHE A 12 -2.34 -0.25 -16.17
CA PHE A 12 -1.06 -0.04 -15.50
C PHE A 12 -0.91 -0.96 -14.28
N ASP A 13 -1.96 -1.13 -13.47
CA ASP A 13 -1.93 -2.09 -12.35
C ASP A 13 -1.66 -3.51 -12.85
N LEU A 14 -2.38 -3.96 -13.88
CA LEU A 14 -2.18 -5.28 -14.48
C LEU A 14 -0.75 -5.46 -14.99
N PHE A 15 -0.17 -4.43 -15.61
CA PHE A 15 1.24 -4.46 -16.05
C PHE A 15 2.19 -4.64 -14.86
N VAL A 16 2.03 -3.85 -13.80
CA VAL A 16 2.91 -3.92 -12.61
C VAL A 16 2.75 -5.25 -11.88
N TYR A 17 1.51 -5.73 -11.69
CA TYR A 17 1.24 -7.03 -11.07
C TYR A 17 1.72 -8.19 -11.94
N GLY A 18 1.52 -8.12 -13.26
CA GLY A 18 2.00 -9.12 -14.21
C GLY A 18 3.53 -9.21 -14.18
N HIS A 19 4.23 -8.08 -14.21
CA HIS A 19 5.68 -8.05 -14.07
C HIS A 19 6.14 -8.60 -12.70
N TYR A 20 5.44 -8.25 -11.62
CA TYR A 20 5.71 -8.80 -10.29
C TYR A 20 5.55 -10.32 -10.26
N TYR A 21 4.54 -10.87 -10.96
CA TYR A 21 4.31 -12.30 -11.05
C TYR A 21 5.37 -13.03 -11.90
N VAL A 22 5.78 -12.44 -13.03
CA VAL A 22 6.86 -13.00 -13.87
C VAL A 22 8.18 -13.07 -13.10
N HIS A 23 8.43 -12.08 -12.24
CA HIS A 23 9.61 -12.05 -11.36
C HIS A 23 9.33 -12.61 -9.96
N TYR A 24 8.26 -13.39 -9.80
CA TYR A 24 7.82 -13.89 -8.50
C TYR A 24 8.89 -14.74 -7.83
N ASP A 25 9.63 -15.60 -8.53
CA ASP A 25 10.67 -16.44 -7.93
C ASP A 25 11.82 -15.63 -7.29
N LEU A 26 12.17 -14.49 -7.89
CA LEU A 26 13.16 -13.54 -7.35
C LEU A 26 12.59 -12.83 -6.10
N PHE A 27 11.31 -12.49 -6.14
CA PHE A 27 10.60 -11.90 -5.00
C PHE A 27 10.31 -12.90 -3.89
N GLU A 28 10.04 -14.17 -4.19
CA GLU A 28 9.67 -15.23 -3.26
C GLU A 28 10.87 -15.64 -2.41
N ARG A 29 12.06 -15.79 -2.99
CA ARG A 29 13.28 -16.03 -2.19
C ARG A 29 13.53 -14.90 -1.17
N ASN A 30 13.15 -13.68 -1.54
CA ASN A 30 13.26 -12.50 -0.68
C ASN A 30 12.10 -12.39 0.31
N ASN A 31 10.87 -12.75 -0.06
CA ASN A 31 9.66 -12.67 0.77
C ASN A 31 9.46 -13.88 1.69
N GLN A 32 10.00 -15.05 1.34
CA GLN A 32 9.96 -16.27 2.17
C GLN A 32 10.64 -16.06 3.52
N LYS A 33 11.75 -15.31 3.54
CA LYS A 33 12.40 -14.87 4.78
C LYS A 33 11.62 -13.78 5.54
N LYS A 34 10.72 -13.03 4.87
CA LYS A 34 10.06 -11.80 5.38
C LYS A 34 8.66 -12.03 5.95
N PHE A 35 7.84 -12.88 5.32
CA PHE A 35 6.42 -13.06 5.66
C PHE A 35 5.95 -14.52 5.70
N LEU A 36 6.80 -15.49 5.35
CA LEU A 36 6.39 -16.90 5.21
C LEU A 36 7.12 -17.83 6.18
N SER A 37 7.80 -17.27 7.19
CA SER A 37 8.49 -18.07 8.22
C SER A 37 7.50 -18.84 9.10
N SER A 38 6.22 -18.44 9.13
CA SER A 38 5.14 -19.18 9.79
C SER A 38 3.87 -19.26 8.93
N GLN A 39 3.18 -20.41 8.98
CA GLN A 39 1.90 -20.65 8.28
C GLN A 39 0.83 -19.56 8.48
N PRO A 40 0.60 -18.97 9.68
CA PRO A 40 -0.38 -17.91 9.85
C PRO A 40 -0.01 -16.63 9.09
N THR A 41 1.27 -16.26 9.02
CA THR A 41 1.73 -15.08 8.26
C THR A 41 1.55 -15.26 6.75
N LYS A 42 1.68 -16.50 6.24
CA LYS A 42 1.37 -16.85 4.84
C LYS A 42 -0.09 -16.65 4.48
N ARG A 43 -1.02 -17.06 5.35
CA ARG A 43 -2.46 -16.89 5.11
C ARG A 43 -2.84 -15.41 5.07
N ILE A 44 -2.37 -14.63 6.04
CA ILE A 44 -2.61 -13.18 6.09
C ILE A 44 -2.09 -12.51 4.82
N PHE A 45 -0.88 -12.87 4.38
CA PHE A 45 -0.29 -12.35 3.14
C PHE A 45 -1.15 -12.65 1.92
N LEU A 46 -1.57 -13.91 1.74
CA LEU A 46 -2.39 -14.30 0.60
C LEU A 46 -3.74 -13.58 0.63
N THR A 47 -4.41 -13.52 1.78
CA THR A 47 -5.67 -12.77 1.93
C THR A 47 -5.50 -11.30 1.58
N HIS A 48 -4.41 -10.67 2.01
CA HIS A 48 -4.09 -9.28 1.67
C HIS A 48 -3.93 -9.08 0.16
N VAL A 49 -3.17 -9.94 -0.50
CA VAL A 49 -2.94 -9.86 -1.95
C VAL A 49 -4.25 -10.08 -2.73
N PHE A 50 -4.99 -11.14 -2.40
CA PHE A 50 -6.25 -11.45 -3.08
C PHE A 50 -7.31 -10.37 -2.87
N SER A 51 -7.46 -9.86 -1.64
CA SER A 51 -8.40 -8.76 -1.36
C SER A 51 -8.01 -7.48 -2.12
N GLY A 52 -6.72 -7.18 -2.23
CA GLY A 52 -6.25 -6.06 -3.06
C GLY A 52 -6.58 -6.20 -4.55
N MET A 53 -6.39 -7.38 -5.14
CA MET A 53 -6.75 -7.62 -6.55
C MET A 53 -8.27 -7.57 -6.78
N PHE A 54 -9.04 -8.12 -5.83
CA PHE A 54 -10.49 -8.04 -5.86
C PHE A 54 -10.97 -6.59 -5.82
N GLU A 55 -10.46 -5.79 -4.88
CA GLU A 55 -10.81 -4.37 -4.78
C GLU A 55 -10.41 -3.55 -6.01
N LEU A 56 -9.24 -3.82 -6.61
CA LEU A 56 -8.84 -3.16 -7.84
C LEU A 56 -9.85 -3.42 -8.96
N SER A 57 -10.25 -4.68 -9.11
CA SER A 57 -11.17 -5.12 -10.16
C SER A 57 -12.59 -4.61 -9.94
N VAL A 58 -13.12 -4.75 -8.72
CA VAL A 58 -14.47 -4.29 -8.37
C VAL A 58 -14.55 -2.77 -8.36
N GLY A 59 -13.51 -2.08 -7.90
CA GLY A 59 -13.43 -0.62 -7.93
C GLY A 59 -13.37 -0.08 -9.35
N TYR A 60 -12.61 -0.71 -10.25
CA TYR A 60 -12.62 -0.37 -11.68
C TYR A 60 -14.03 -0.49 -12.27
N LEU A 61 -14.71 -1.62 -12.04
CA LEU A 61 -16.10 -1.82 -12.50
C LEU A 61 -17.05 -0.79 -11.88
N ALA A 62 -16.89 -0.44 -10.60
CA ALA A 62 -17.69 0.58 -9.95
C ALA A 62 -17.52 1.96 -10.62
N VAL A 63 -16.31 2.32 -11.05
CA VAL A 63 -16.07 3.58 -11.79
C VAL A 63 -16.79 3.56 -13.13
N LEU A 64 -16.67 2.48 -13.90
CA LEU A 64 -17.35 2.37 -15.19
C LEU A 64 -18.88 2.43 -15.06
N MET A 65 -19.42 1.93 -13.95
CA MET A 65 -20.86 1.86 -13.70
C MET A 65 -21.41 3.07 -12.94
N THR A 66 -20.57 4.05 -12.58
CA THR A 66 -20.99 5.22 -11.80
C THR A 66 -22.08 6.02 -12.51
N ASN A 67 -22.04 6.11 -13.84
CA ASN A 67 -23.05 6.79 -14.66
C ASN A 67 -24.37 6.01 -14.81
N SER A 68 -24.40 4.72 -14.45
CA SER A 68 -25.58 3.86 -14.56
C SER A 68 -26.52 3.98 -13.35
N GLY A 69 -26.20 4.83 -12.37
CA GLY A 69 -27.01 5.09 -11.17
C GLY A 69 -26.97 3.98 -10.10
N SER A 70 -26.17 2.93 -10.32
CA SER A 70 -25.99 1.84 -9.34
C SER A 70 -24.67 1.99 -8.61
N HIS A 71 -24.74 2.18 -7.29
CA HIS A 71 -23.57 2.34 -6.42
C HIS A 71 -23.24 1.08 -5.59
N SER A 72 -23.90 -0.04 -5.87
CA SER A 72 -23.72 -1.29 -5.13
C SER A 72 -22.26 -1.77 -5.15
N LEU A 73 -21.59 -1.66 -6.30
CA LEU A 73 -20.18 -2.03 -6.44
C LEU A 73 -19.24 -1.15 -5.62
N SER A 74 -19.53 0.15 -5.50
CA SER A 74 -18.75 1.08 -4.66
C SER A 74 -18.78 0.64 -3.20
N TYR A 75 -19.96 0.26 -2.69
CA TYR A 75 -20.13 -0.28 -1.33
C TYR A 75 -19.46 -1.64 -1.15
N VAL A 76 -19.59 -2.55 -2.12
CA VAL A 76 -18.91 -3.87 -2.07
C VAL A 76 -17.40 -3.69 -2.02
N CYS A 77 -16.84 -2.82 -2.87
CA CYS A 77 -15.42 -2.53 -2.91
C CYS A 77 -14.90 -1.93 -1.59
N THR A 78 -15.65 -1.00 -0.99
CA THR A 78 -15.22 -0.40 0.29
C THR A 78 -15.45 -1.31 1.48
N ALA A 79 -16.50 -2.14 1.47
CA ALA A 79 -16.71 -3.16 2.48
C ALA A 79 -15.56 -4.18 2.47
N SER A 80 -15.14 -4.65 1.29
CA SER A 80 -13.99 -5.57 1.20
C SER A 80 -12.70 -4.90 1.70
N ALA A 81 -12.51 -3.61 1.43
CA ALA A 81 -11.37 -2.85 1.94
C ALA A 81 -11.33 -2.81 3.47
N LEU A 82 -12.45 -2.50 4.11
CA LEU A 82 -12.55 -2.41 5.58
C LEU A 82 -12.46 -3.77 6.26
N LEU A 83 -12.99 -4.82 5.65
CA LEU A 83 -13.06 -6.16 6.26
C LEU A 83 -11.81 -7.00 6.02
N PHE A 84 -11.14 -6.84 4.89
CA PHE A 84 -10.05 -7.71 4.48
C PHE A 84 -8.76 -6.95 4.25
N HIS A 85 -8.73 -6.03 3.28
CA HIS A 85 -7.44 -5.51 2.80
C HIS A 85 -6.74 -4.60 3.80
N ILE A 86 -7.46 -3.67 4.42
CA ILE A 86 -6.88 -2.78 5.44
C ILE A 86 -6.47 -3.57 6.69
N PRO A 87 -7.32 -4.44 7.30
CA PRO A 87 -6.93 -5.21 8.47
C PRO A 87 -5.73 -6.14 8.22
N THR A 88 -5.73 -6.85 7.09
CA THR A 88 -4.60 -7.74 6.75
C THR A 88 -3.32 -6.94 6.48
N GLY A 89 -3.42 -5.75 5.90
CA GLY A 89 -2.28 -4.84 5.70
C GLY A 89 -1.70 -4.34 7.02
N LEU A 90 -2.55 -3.96 7.96
CA LEU A 90 -2.13 -3.56 9.32
C LEU A 90 -1.54 -4.74 10.09
N ALA A 91 -2.07 -5.95 9.93
CA ALA A 91 -1.50 -7.16 10.54
C ALA A 91 -0.11 -7.50 9.95
N MET A 92 0.12 -7.15 8.69
CA MET A 92 1.44 -7.31 8.05
C MET A 92 2.41 -6.16 8.37
N ALA A 93 1.92 -4.98 8.73
CA ALA A 93 2.74 -3.78 8.92
C ALA A 93 3.90 -3.95 9.93
N PRO A 94 3.75 -4.61 11.10
CA PRO A 94 4.88 -4.86 12.01
C PRO A 94 6.00 -5.72 11.40
N HIS A 95 5.66 -6.51 10.39
CA HIS A 95 6.58 -7.36 9.64
C HIS A 95 7.04 -6.69 8.34
N ALA A 96 6.61 -5.44 8.09
CA ALA A 96 7.07 -4.68 6.95
C ALA A 96 8.57 -4.49 7.02
N TRP A 97 9.21 -4.79 5.90
CA TRP A 97 10.63 -4.61 5.72
C TRP A 97 10.93 -3.12 5.45
N GLY A 98 12.18 -2.69 5.50
CA GLY A 98 12.52 -1.26 5.50
C GLY A 98 13.03 -0.76 6.84
N ILE A 99 13.35 0.54 6.91
CA ILE A 99 13.68 1.18 8.18
C ILE A 99 12.41 1.18 9.03
N LYS A 100 12.27 0.23 9.97
CA LYS A 100 10.99 -0.05 10.68
C LYS A 100 10.37 1.18 11.33
N CYS A 101 11.17 2.06 11.93
CA CYS A 101 10.70 3.31 12.53
C CYS A 101 10.18 4.33 11.50
N LEU A 102 10.30 4.03 10.21
CA LEU A 102 9.80 4.83 9.10
C LEU A 102 8.73 4.09 8.29
N THR A 103 8.89 2.80 8.00
CA THR A 103 7.93 2.06 7.18
C THR A 103 6.65 1.70 7.94
N VAL A 104 6.75 1.23 9.19
CA VAL A 104 5.57 0.84 9.99
C VAL A 104 4.61 2.03 10.19
N PRO A 105 5.08 3.22 10.64
CA PRO A 105 4.22 4.40 10.75
C PRO A 105 3.56 4.79 9.42
N GLY A 106 4.29 4.67 8.31
CA GLY A 106 3.79 4.98 6.98
C GLY A 106 2.62 4.08 6.59
N TYR A 107 2.78 2.76 6.75
CA TYR A 107 1.72 1.79 6.48
C TYR A 107 0.50 2.00 7.37
N VAL A 108 0.70 2.26 8.67
CA VAL A 108 -0.40 2.54 9.60
C VAL A 108 -1.12 3.82 9.19
N GLY A 109 -0.40 4.91 8.92
CA GLY A 109 -0.99 6.18 8.53
C GLY A 109 -1.83 6.08 7.26
N VAL A 110 -1.31 5.41 6.22
CA VAL A 110 -2.08 5.21 4.99
C VAL A 110 -3.27 4.27 5.21
N GLY A 111 -3.12 3.21 6.01
CA GLY A 111 -4.21 2.33 6.38
C GLY A 111 -5.36 3.08 7.07
N LEU A 112 -5.04 3.99 7.99
CA LEU A 112 -6.02 4.83 8.67
C LEU A 112 -6.69 5.84 7.74
N LEU A 113 -5.91 6.52 6.87
CA LEU A 113 -6.48 7.41 5.86
C LEU A 113 -7.44 6.66 4.96
N ARG A 114 -7.04 5.48 4.48
CA ARG A 114 -7.88 4.65 3.62
C ARG A 114 -9.14 4.16 4.32
N ALA A 115 -9.03 3.74 5.59
CA ALA A 115 -10.19 3.40 6.40
C ALA A 115 -11.15 4.59 6.56
N SER A 116 -10.61 5.79 6.80
CA SER A 116 -11.42 7.00 6.96
C SER A 116 -12.19 7.35 5.67
N VAL A 117 -11.56 7.23 4.50
CA VAL A 117 -12.23 7.47 3.21
C VAL A 117 -13.24 6.37 2.92
N ALA A 118 -12.90 5.10 3.19
CA ALA A 118 -13.83 3.99 3.02
C ALA A 118 -15.08 4.14 3.90
N LEU A 119 -14.95 4.63 5.13
CA LEU A 119 -16.09 4.94 6.00
C LEU A 119 -16.95 6.09 5.44
N ARG A 120 -16.35 7.11 4.80
CA ARG A 120 -17.11 8.19 4.16
C ARG A 120 -17.99 7.70 3.01
N VAL A 121 -17.61 6.63 2.32
CA VAL A 121 -18.46 6.01 1.29
C VAL A 121 -19.78 5.54 1.88
N PHE A 122 -19.77 4.95 3.07
CA PHE A 122 -20.98 4.50 3.77
C PHE A 122 -21.76 5.62 4.46
N LEU A 123 -21.04 6.62 4.98
CA LEU A 123 -21.63 7.64 5.86
C LEU A 123 -22.04 8.93 5.13
N GLN A 124 -21.51 9.18 3.93
CA GLN A 124 -21.65 10.47 3.26
C GLN A 124 -22.10 10.31 1.81
N ASP A 125 -21.24 9.75 0.96
CA ASP A 125 -21.50 9.70 -0.48
C ASP A 125 -20.78 8.51 -1.12
N PRO A 126 -21.49 7.59 -1.81
CA PRO A 126 -20.87 6.48 -2.49
C PRO A 126 -19.85 6.91 -3.54
N LEU A 127 -19.95 8.11 -4.13
CA LEU A 127 -19.03 8.62 -5.15
C LEU A 127 -17.62 8.91 -4.59
N VAL A 128 -17.49 9.08 -3.27
CA VAL A 128 -16.19 9.22 -2.59
C VAL A 128 -15.34 7.95 -2.70
N PHE A 129 -15.92 6.82 -3.14
CA PHE A 129 -15.16 5.57 -3.31
C PHE A 129 -13.97 5.71 -4.26
N GLU A 130 -14.03 6.62 -5.24
CA GLU A 130 -12.93 6.87 -6.17
C GLU A 130 -11.66 7.27 -5.42
N GLN A 131 -11.78 8.05 -4.35
CA GLN A 131 -10.66 8.43 -3.50
C GLN A 131 -10.08 7.21 -2.76
N SER A 132 -10.94 6.32 -2.25
CA SER A 132 -10.51 5.09 -1.58
C SER A 132 -9.81 4.14 -2.55
N TRP A 133 -10.28 4.10 -3.80
CA TRP A 133 -9.69 3.35 -4.90
C TRP A 133 -8.35 3.95 -5.31
N ILE A 134 -8.22 5.28 -5.43
CA ILE A 134 -6.91 5.93 -5.70
C ILE A 134 -5.87 5.57 -4.62
N LEU A 135 -6.26 5.58 -3.34
CA LEU A 135 -5.37 5.20 -2.23
C LEU A 135 -4.91 3.73 -2.29
N LEU A 136 -5.70 2.83 -2.89
CA LEU A 136 -5.35 1.42 -3.10
C LEU A 136 -4.10 1.26 -3.99
N HIS A 137 -3.95 2.11 -5.00
CA HIS A 137 -2.82 2.04 -5.93
C HIS A 137 -1.48 2.39 -5.30
N MET A 138 -1.44 2.83 -4.02
CA MET A 138 -0.17 3.00 -3.30
C MET A 138 0.66 1.70 -3.37
N GLY A 139 0.04 0.54 -3.17
CA GLY A 139 0.76 -0.73 -3.24
C GLY A 139 1.36 -1.00 -4.63
N VAL A 140 0.66 -0.60 -5.70
CA VAL A 140 1.13 -0.73 -7.08
C VAL A 140 2.29 0.23 -7.32
N LEU A 141 2.15 1.49 -6.91
CA LEU A 141 3.20 2.50 -7.04
C LEU A 141 4.46 2.14 -6.24
N VAL A 142 4.34 1.55 -5.05
CA VAL A 142 5.52 1.06 -4.30
C VAL A 142 6.29 0.03 -5.12
N ARG A 143 5.59 -0.90 -5.79
CA ARG A 143 6.21 -1.92 -6.65
C ARG A 143 6.83 -1.28 -7.88
N PHE A 144 6.11 -0.38 -8.54
CA PHE A 144 6.62 0.34 -9.70
C PHE A 144 7.88 1.14 -9.36
N VAL A 145 7.84 1.96 -8.31
CA VAL A 145 8.98 2.78 -7.87
C VAL A 145 10.17 1.91 -7.48
N SER A 146 9.92 0.82 -6.76
CA SER A 146 10.98 -0.13 -6.36
C SER A 146 11.62 -0.85 -7.54
N CYS A 147 10.86 -1.14 -8.60
CA CYS A 147 11.36 -1.87 -9.77
C CYS A 147 11.97 -0.97 -10.84
N TYR A 148 11.42 0.24 -11.04
CA TYR A 148 11.70 1.06 -12.23
C TYR A 148 12.25 2.46 -11.93
N VAL A 149 11.99 3.04 -10.76
CA VAL A 149 12.37 4.45 -10.46
C VAL A 149 13.62 4.53 -9.58
N VAL A 150 13.78 3.64 -8.61
CA VAL A 150 14.94 3.62 -7.72
C VAL A 150 16.10 2.69 -8.18
N PRO A 151 16.23 2.18 -9.43
CA PRO A 151 16.96 0.93 -9.67
C PRO A 151 18.48 0.96 -9.59
N PHE A 152 19.12 2.06 -9.18
CA PHE A 152 20.54 2.29 -9.50
C PHE A 152 21.58 1.96 -8.43
N THR A 153 21.32 1.02 -7.51
CA THR A 153 22.27 0.77 -6.39
C THR A 153 22.41 -0.69 -5.93
N SER A 154 22.01 -1.67 -6.74
CA SER A 154 22.40 -3.06 -6.52
C SER A 154 23.86 -3.25 -6.96
N LYS A 155 24.74 -3.71 -6.04
CA LYS A 155 26.08 -4.21 -6.37
C LYS A 155 25.95 -5.48 -7.21
N GLY A 156 25.62 -5.36 -8.49
CA GLY A 156 25.44 -6.50 -9.39
C GLY A 156 24.44 -6.31 -10.53
N GLY A 157 23.67 -5.22 -10.56
CA GLY A 157 22.83 -4.85 -11.71
C GLY A 157 21.67 -5.81 -12.03
N ARG A 158 21.29 -6.70 -11.10
CA ARG A 158 20.16 -7.60 -11.29
C ARG A 158 18.85 -6.90 -10.93
N TYR A 159 17.93 -6.81 -11.90
CA TYR A 159 16.55 -6.36 -11.68
C TYR A 159 15.90 -7.18 -10.56
N GLY A 160 15.41 -6.52 -9.51
CA GLY A 160 14.76 -7.15 -8.35
C GLY A 160 15.54 -7.09 -7.02
N ASP A 161 16.83 -6.73 -7.04
CA ASP A 161 17.65 -6.61 -5.82
C ASP A 161 17.31 -5.39 -4.95
N LEU A 162 16.47 -4.47 -5.42
CA LEU A 162 16.17 -3.21 -4.72
C LEU A 162 15.15 -3.36 -3.60
N SER A 163 14.48 -4.51 -3.58
CA SER A 163 13.79 -4.99 -2.39
C SER A 163 14.73 -5.72 -1.41
N ILE A 164 16.04 -5.41 -1.41
CA ILE A 164 17.06 -5.96 -0.48
C ILE A 164 17.76 -4.91 0.40
N SER A 165 17.73 -3.60 0.09
CA SER A 165 18.08 -2.57 1.07
C SER A 165 16.86 -1.90 1.73
N PRO A 166 16.81 -1.86 3.08
CA PRO A 166 15.72 -1.24 3.84
C PRO A 166 15.47 0.22 3.47
N VAL A 167 16.52 0.96 3.11
CA VAL A 167 16.44 2.39 2.76
C VAL A 167 15.62 2.60 1.48
N TYR A 168 15.87 1.80 0.44
CA TYR A 168 15.17 1.96 -0.84
C TYR A 168 13.70 1.57 -0.75
N HIS A 169 13.40 0.53 0.02
CA HIS A 169 12.00 0.17 0.25
C HIS A 169 11.26 1.28 1.01
N THR A 170 11.87 1.86 2.05
CA THR A 170 11.30 3.03 2.74
C THR A 170 11.12 4.22 1.80
N MET A 171 12.07 4.50 0.92
CA MET A 171 11.94 5.57 -0.08
C MET A 171 10.80 5.30 -1.08
N SER A 172 10.67 4.08 -1.58
CA SER A 172 9.56 3.69 -2.48
C SER A 172 8.21 3.88 -1.81
N VAL A 173 8.09 3.49 -0.53
CA VAL A 173 6.89 3.70 0.28
C VAL A 173 6.60 5.19 0.43
N ALA A 174 7.60 6.00 0.79
CA ALA A 174 7.42 7.44 0.97
C ALA A 174 6.98 8.15 -0.32
N ILE A 175 7.64 7.86 -1.45
CA ILE A 175 7.30 8.44 -2.76
C ILE A 175 5.88 8.03 -3.17
N ALA A 176 5.56 6.74 -3.08
CA ALA A 176 4.25 6.23 -3.44
C ALA A 176 3.14 6.85 -2.57
N SER A 177 3.34 6.91 -1.24
CA SER A 177 2.40 7.55 -0.31
C SER A 177 2.21 9.04 -0.62
N ALA A 178 3.29 9.77 -0.86
CA ALA A 178 3.20 11.20 -1.17
C ALA A 178 2.40 11.45 -2.45
N VAL A 179 2.61 10.64 -3.49
CA VAL A 179 1.86 10.73 -4.75
C VAL A 179 0.39 10.39 -4.53
N THR A 180 0.06 9.26 -3.88
CA THR A 180 -1.35 8.86 -3.73
C THR A 180 -2.14 9.78 -2.81
N VAL A 181 -1.55 10.22 -1.70
CA VAL A 181 -2.22 11.14 -0.76
C VAL A 181 -2.45 12.50 -1.41
N ALA A 182 -1.50 13.01 -2.21
CA ALA A 182 -1.66 14.27 -2.94
C ALA A 182 -2.77 14.24 -3.99
N LEU A 183 -3.10 13.07 -4.54
CA LEU A 183 -4.20 12.93 -5.51
C LEU A 183 -5.59 12.93 -4.86
N VAL A 184 -5.66 12.66 -3.55
CA VAL A 184 -6.93 12.48 -2.83
C VAL A 184 -7.21 13.62 -1.87
N PHE A 185 -6.18 14.13 -1.21
CA PHE A 185 -6.30 15.15 -0.19
C PHE A 185 -5.61 16.45 -0.59
N PRO A 186 -6.10 17.61 -0.13
CA PRO A 186 -5.42 18.88 -0.29
C PRO A 186 -3.95 18.84 0.19
N PRO A 187 -3.04 19.64 -0.37
CA PRO A 187 -1.61 19.60 -0.04
C PRO A 187 -1.29 19.74 1.46
N TRP A 188 -2.12 20.43 2.25
CA TRP A 188 -1.94 20.56 3.69
C TRP A 188 -2.15 19.25 4.46
N TYR A 189 -2.91 18.29 3.92
CA TYR A 189 -2.98 16.94 4.49
C TYR A 189 -1.65 16.21 4.37
N ASN A 190 -0.84 16.46 3.32
CA ASN A 190 0.51 15.91 3.27
C ASN A 190 1.38 16.49 4.38
N VAL A 191 1.24 17.78 4.70
CA VAL A 191 1.94 18.41 5.82
C VAL A 191 1.49 17.81 7.16
N LEU A 192 0.18 17.63 7.36
CA LEU A 192 -0.34 16.96 8.56
C LEU A 192 0.07 15.50 8.64
N PHE A 193 0.08 14.78 7.52
CA PHE A 193 0.54 13.39 7.44
C PHE A 193 2.03 13.30 7.79
N LEU A 194 2.87 14.17 7.23
CA LEU A 194 4.29 14.25 7.57
C LEU A 194 4.52 14.64 9.03
N GLY A 195 3.71 15.55 9.57
CA GLY A 195 3.74 15.93 10.99
C GLY A 195 3.33 14.79 11.91
N ALA A 196 2.21 14.13 11.63
CA ALA A 196 1.72 12.96 12.36
C ALA A 196 2.70 11.79 12.26
N TYR A 197 3.32 11.61 11.10
CA TYR A 197 4.36 10.62 10.87
C TYR A 197 5.62 10.91 11.70
N ALA A 198 6.10 12.15 11.71
CA ALA A 198 7.24 12.56 12.52
C ALA A 198 6.95 12.38 14.02
N TRP A 199 5.75 12.77 14.46
CA TRP A 199 5.30 12.57 15.85
C TRP A 199 5.19 11.08 16.21
N PHE A 200 4.55 10.28 15.37
CA PHE A 200 4.40 8.84 15.61
C PHE A 200 5.75 8.14 15.62
N LYS A 201 6.69 8.53 14.74
CA LYS A 201 8.07 8.06 14.79
C LYS A 201 8.71 8.37 16.14
N MET A 202 8.64 9.63 16.59
CA MET A 202 9.18 10.02 17.89
C MET A 202 8.55 9.21 19.04
N ALA A 203 7.24 8.96 18.98
CA ALA A 203 6.54 8.14 19.97
C ALA A 203 6.95 6.66 19.90
N TYR A 204 7.09 6.10 18.69
CA TYR A 204 7.46 4.71 18.43
C TYR A 204 8.91 4.42 18.84
N ASP A 205 9.84 5.33 18.58
CA ASP A 205 11.25 5.22 19.00
C ASP A 205 11.41 5.21 20.53
N ASN A 206 10.43 5.78 21.25
CA ASN A 206 10.39 5.79 22.71
C ASN A 206 9.76 4.52 23.33
N VAL A 207 9.22 3.60 22.52
CA VAL A 207 8.69 2.32 23.02
C VAL A 207 9.86 1.42 23.46
N PRO A 208 9.92 0.94 24.72
CA PRO A 208 11.08 0.22 25.25
C PRO A 208 11.50 -1.01 24.43
N ALA A 209 10.53 -1.74 23.87
CA ALA A 209 10.79 -2.90 23.01
C ALA A 209 11.41 -2.51 21.65
N VAL A 210 11.01 -1.37 21.11
CA VAL A 210 11.54 -0.82 19.85
C VAL A 210 12.94 -0.26 20.07
N LYS A 211 13.14 0.47 21.16
CA LYS A 211 14.45 1.00 21.56
C LYS A 211 15.50 -0.12 21.68
N LYS A 212 15.14 -1.22 22.35
CA LYS A 212 16.00 -2.41 22.49
C LYS A 212 16.32 -3.09 21.15
N MET A 213 15.39 -3.04 20.18
CA MET A 213 15.60 -3.53 18.82
C MET A 213 16.52 -2.60 18.01
N ILE A 214 16.32 -1.28 18.09
CA ILE A 214 17.17 -0.27 17.45
C ILE A 214 18.61 -0.36 17.97
N ASP A 215 18.78 -0.50 19.29
CA ASP A 215 20.08 -0.60 19.94
C ASP A 215 20.81 -1.91 19.59
N SER A 216 20.10 -2.96 19.16
CA SER A 216 20.69 -4.23 18.71
C SER A 216 21.12 -4.25 17.24
N GLU A 217 20.66 -3.28 16.45
CA GLU A 217 21.00 -3.12 15.03
C GLU A 217 22.14 -2.08 14.80
N ARG A 218 22.67 -1.47 15.88
CA ARG A 218 23.85 -0.59 15.88
C ARG A 218 25.09 -1.32 16.37
#